data_AF-A0A948GCA1-F1
#
_entry.id   AF-A0A948GCA1-F1
#
_cell.length_a   1.000
_cell.length_b   1.000
_cell.length_c   1.000
_cell.angle_alpha   90.00
_cell.angle_beta   90.00
_cell.angle_gamma   90.00
#
_symmetry.space_group_name_H-M   'P 1'
#
loop_
_entity.id
_entity.type
_entity.pdbx_description
1 polymer ?
#
loop_
_entity_poly.entity_id
_entity_poly.type
_entity_poly.pdbx_seq_one_letter_code
_entity_poly.pdbx_strand_id
1 'polypeptide(L)'
;MKTLADLCKPRASVFDKARLDTVYNLDDLSSIHPDEFLSENYVTEGMRILLTEAFNRLEGKTTSASGTFLLSQSMGGGKTHNLIALGLLAKYPKYRKQVMADFFKPGDLGAVTVVAFSGRKTST
;
A
#
# COMPACT_ATOMS: atom_id res chain seq x y z
N MET A 1 -21.30 27.35 13.64
CA MET A 1 -20.47 26.72 12.58
C MET A 1 -19.14 26.36 13.23
N LYS A 2 -18.67 25.11 13.12
CA LYS A 2 -17.35 24.71 13.69
C LYS A 2 -16.25 25.11 12.72
N THR A 3 -15.10 25.55 13.22
CA THR A 3 -13.95 25.90 12.38
C THR A 3 -13.18 24.64 11.95
N LEU A 4 -12.27 24.77 10.97
CA LEU A 4 -11.36 23.68 10.59
C LEU A 4 -10.50 23.24 11.77
N ALA A 5 -10.05 24.17 12.61
CA ALA A 5 -9.24 23.87 13.79
C ALA A 5 -10.02 23.06 14.85
N ASP A 6 -11.33 23.29 14.95
CA ASP A 6 -12.20 22.54 15.87
C ASP A 6 -12.49 21.11 15.38
N LEU A 7 -12.36 20.88 14.07
CA LEU A 7 -12.72 19.61 13.41
C LEU A 7 -11.51 18.75 13.05
N CYS A 8 -10.36 19.37 12.80
CA CYS A 8 -9.13 18.68 12.39
C CYS A 8 -8.13 18.70 13.54
N LYS A 9 -7.84 17.52 14.10
CA LYS A 9 -6.71 17.32 15.02
C LYS A 9 -5.55 16.70 14.23
N PRO A 10 -4.51 17.47 13.88
CA PRO A 10 -3.34 16.91 13.21
C PRO A 10 -2.70 15.82 14.07
N ARG A 11 -2.17 14.78 13.42
CA ARG A 11 -1.44 13.73 14.11
C ARG A 11 -0.14 14.29 14.69
N ALA A 12 0.32 13.73 15.81
CA ALA A 12 1.60 14.13 16.41
C ALA A 12 2.78 14.03 15.43
N SER A 13 2.76 13.03 14.54
CA SER A 13 3.81 12.80 13.54
C SER A 13 3.98 13.95 12.54
N VAL A 14 2.94 14.77 12.32
CA VAL A 14 3.01 15.94 11.41
C VAL A 14 3.95 17.02 11.96
N PHE A 15 4.15 17.06 13.28
CA PHE A 15 5.03 18.03 13.93
C PHE A 15 6.47 17.54 14.08
N ASP A 16 6.74 16.27 13.75
CA ASP A 16 8.08 15.71 13.78
C ASP A 16 8.88 16.14 12.54
N LYS A 17 9.80 17.08 12.75
CA LYS A 17 10.63 17.63 11.67
C LYS A 17 11.55 16.59 11.04
N ALA A 18 11.87 15.50 11.72
CA ALA A 18 12.67 14.41 11.16
C ALA A 18 11.89 13.57 10.13
N ARG A 19 10.55 13.64 10.14
CA ARG A 19 9.65 12.89 9.23
C ARG A 19 9.14 13.72 8.04
N LEU A 20 9.53 14.99 7.92
CA LEU A 20 9.03 15.88 6.87
C LEU A 20 9.49 15.49 5.45
N ASP A 21 10.57 14.70 5.31
CA ASP A 21 11.17 14.33 4.02
C ASP A 21 11.17 12.82 3.72
N THR A 22 10.37 12.01 4.42
CA THR A 22 10.30 10.56 4.16
C THR A 22 9.35 10.23 3.02
N VAL A 23 9.72 10.61 1.78
CA VAL A 23 9.14 9.98 0.60
C VAL A 23 9.61 8.52 0.62
N TYR A 24 8.69 7.58 0.86
CA TYR A 24 9.03 6.16 0.84
C TYR A 24 9.67 5.76 -0.49
N ASN A 25 10.83 5.10 -0.43
CA ASN A 25 11.41 4.40 -1.56
C ASN A 25 11.02 2.92 -1.50
N LEU A 26 10.80 2.31 -2.67
CA LEU A 26 10.48 0.90 -2.78
C LEU A 26 11.64 0.00 -2.31
N ASP A 27 12.89 0.47 -2.43
CA ASP A 27 14.08 -0.24 -1.95
C ASP A 27 14.05 -0.45 -0.43
N ASP A 28 13.37 0.43 0.30
CA ASP A 28 13.26 0.38 1.76
C ASP A 28 12.13 -0.54 2.25
N LEU A 29 11.43 -1.26 1.36
CA LEU A 29 10.29 -2.12 1.73
C LEU A 29 10.59 -3.08 2.88
N SER A 30 11.84 -3.53 2.98
CA SER A 30 12.27 -4.45 4.04
C SER A 30 12.34 -3.80 5.44
N SER A 31 12.60 -2.50 5.52
CA SER A 31 12.73 -1.72 6.77
C SER A 31 11.45 -0.97 7.17
N ILE A 32 10.43 -0.94 6.32
CA ILE A 32 9.17 -0.25 6.63
C ILE A 32 8.37 -1.03 7.69
N HIS A 33 7.99 -0.33 8.76
CA HIS A 33 7.09 -0.85 9.79
C HIS A 33 5.62 -0.81 9.31
N PRO A 34 4.94 -1.95 9.16
CA PRO A 34 3.59 -1.97 8.61
C PRO A 34 2.57 -1.22 9.45
N ASP A 35 2.67 -1.26 10.78
CA ASP A 35 1.75 -0.56 11.67
C ASP A 35 1.77 0.95 11.44
N GLU A 36 2.96 1.55 11.35
CA GLU A 36 3.13 2.97 11.06
C GLU A 36 2.61 3.30 9.66
N PHE A 37 3.08 2.58 8.64
CA PHE A 37 2.72 2.82 7.24
C PHE A 37 1.21 2.71 7.02
N LEU A 38 0.58 1.65 7.51
CA LEU A 38 -0.85 1.39 7.29
C LEU A 38 -1.74 2.33 8.12
N SER A 39 -1.28 2.83 9.26
CA SER A 39 -2.05 3.80 10.05
C SER A 39 -2.20 5.15 9.32
N GLU A 40 -1.23 5.52 8.49
CA GLU A 40 -1.20 6.75 7.69
C GLU A 40 -1.78 6.54 6.29
N ASN A 41 -2.12 5.30 5.93
CA ASN A 41 -2.61 4.95 4.61
C ASN A 41 -4.14 4.93 4.53
N TYR A 42 -4.67 5.45 3.42
CA TYR A 42 -6.08 5.35 3.08
C TYR A 42 -6.26 4.49 1.83
N VAL A 43 -7.13 3.48 1.91
CA VAL A 43 -7.41 2.59 0.79
C VAL A 43 -8.28 3.32 -0.25
N THR A 44 -7.61 3.84 -1.27
CA THR A 44 -8.28 4.41 -2.45
C THR A 44 -8.91 3.32 -3.32
N GLU A 45 -9.83 3.70 -4.19
CA GLU A 45 -10.47 2.73 -5.11
C GLU A 45 -9.44 2.04 -6.04
N GLY A 46 -8.44 2.77 -6.53
CA GLY A 46 -7.36 2.16 -7.32
C GLY A 46 -6.54 1.16 -6.52
N MET A 47 -6.30 1.41 -5.23
CA MET A 47 -5.65 0.44 -4.35
C MET A 47 -6.53 -0.78 -4.09
N ARG A 48 -7.85 -0.59 -3.90
CA ARG A 48 -8.82 -1.68 -3.76
C ARG A 48 -8.73 -2.66 -4.94
N ILE A 49 -8.75 -2.13 -6.15
CA ILE A 49 -8.65 -2.92 -7.39
C ILE A 49 -7.32 -3.67 -7.44
N LEU A 50 -6.19 -2.98 -7.21
CA LEU A 50 -4.86 -3.60 -7.20
C LEU A 50 -4.77 -4.76 -6.21
N LEU A 51 -5.16 -4.52 -4.95
CA LEU A 51 -5.06 -5.52 -3.90
C LEU A 51 -5.99 -6.71 -4.17
N THR A 52 -7.20 -6.46 -4.65
CA THR A 52 -8.17 -7.52 -4.98
C THR A 52 -7.64 -8.44 -6.07
N GLU A 53 -7.18 -7.88 -7.19
CA GLU A 53 -6.67 -8.66 -8.31
C GLU A 53 -5.37 -9.39 -7.97
N ALA A 54 -4.46 -8.73 -7.25
CA ALA A 54 -3.20 -9.35 -6.82
C ALA A 54 -3.44 -10.53 -5.88
N PHE A 55 -4.31 -10.40 -4.88
CA PHE A 55 -4.60 -11.48 -3.94
C PHE A 55 -5.46 -12.59 -4.56
N ASN A 56 -6.40 -12.27 -5.47
CA ASN A 56 -7.10 -13.29 -6.27
C ASN A 56 -6.11 -14.18 -7.02
N ARG A 57 -5.06 -13.58 -7.61
CA ARG A 57 -4.02 -14.30 -8.32
C ARG A 57 -3.13 -15.11 -7.37
N LEU A 58 -2.64 -14.52 -6.29
CA LEU A 58 -1.76 -15.19 -5.32
C LEU A 58 -2.46 -16.37 -4.62
N GLU A 59 -3.77 -16.26 -4.40
CA GLU A 59 -4.59 -17.32 -3.80
C GLU A 59 -5.10 -18.35 -4.83
N GLY A 60 -4.83 -18.15 -6.13
CA GLY A 60 -5.30 -19.05 -7.18
C GLY A 60 -6.84 -19.08 -7.33
N LYS A 61 -7.55 -18.05 -6.84
CA LYS A 61 -9.02 -17.97 -6.87
C LYS A 61 -9.59 -17.80 -8.28
N THR A 62 -8.82 -17.20 -9.18
CA THR A 62 -9.27 -16.89 -10.54
C THR A 62 -8.15 -17.17 -11.55
N THR A 63 -8.44 -17.98 -12.57
CA THR A 63 -7.52 -18.27 -13.69
C THR A 63 -7.28 -17.05 -14.59
N SER A 64 -8.21 -16.09 -14.59
CA SER A 64 -8.17 -14.84 -15.36
C SER A 64 -7.57 -13.63 -14.62
N ALA A 65 -7.11 -13.78 -13.36
CA ALA A 65 -6.59 -12.64 -12.60
C ALA A 65 -5.29 -12.13 -13.22
N SER A 66 -5.23 -10.82 -13.49
CA SER A 66 -4.09 -10.22 -14.20
C SER A 66 -2.77 -10.48 -13.47
N GLY A 67 -1.77 -10.97 -14.20
CA GLY A 67 -0.41 -11.16 -13.69
C GLY A 67 0.45 -9.89 -13.73
N THR A 68 -0.04 -8.86 -14.42
CA THR A 68 0.73 -7.66 -14.68
C THR A 68 -0.15 -6.44 -14.46
N PHE A 69 0.35 -5.49 -13.68
CA PHE A 69 -0.35 -4.25 -13.37
C PHE A 69 0.48 -3.07 -13.87
N LEU A 70 -0.11 -2.27 -14.75
CA LEU A 70 0.44 -0.96 -15.08
C LEU A 70 -0.24 0.08 -14.20
N LEU A 71 0.47 0.59 -13.20
CA LEU A 71 -0.01 1.69 -12.38
C LEU A 71 0.12 3.00 -13.18
N SER A 72 -0.86 3.31 -14.02
CA SER A 72 -0.93 4.58 -14.74
C SER A 72 -1.40 5.71 -13.82
N GLN A 73 -0.93 6.91 -14.10
CA GLN A 73 -1.00 8.14 -13.31
C GLN A 73 -2.14 8.26 -12.27
N SER A 74 -1.86 7.94 -11.02
CA SER A 74 -2.45 8.68 -9.89
C SER A 74 -1.71 10.01 -9.83
N MET A 75 -2.41 11.12 -10.08
CA MET A 75 -1.86 12.46 -9.85
C MET A 75 -1.26 12.51 -8.43
N GLY A 76 0.06 12.66 -8.33
CA GLY A 76 0.73 12.96 -7.05
C GLY A 76 1.26 11.81 -6.18
N GLY A 77 1.58 10.61 -6.70
CA GLY A 77 2.53 9.70 -6.00
C GLY A 77 1.99 8.38 -5.42
N GLY A 78 0.77 7.98 -5.76
CA GLY A 78 0.14 6.75 -5.24
C GLY A 78 0.79 5.43 -5.67
N LYS A 79 1.69 5.43 -6.67
CA LYS A 79 2.28 4.19 -7.22
C LYS A 79 3.19 3.47 -6.22
N THR A 80 4.19 4.18 -5.70
CA THR A 80 5.13 3.61 -4.73
C THR A 80 4.39 3.17 -3.47
N HIS A 81 3.43 3.97 -3.00
CA HIS A 81 2.57 3.61 -1.88
C HIS A 81 1.76 2.34 -2.14
N ASN A 82 1.15 2.21 -3.32
CA ASN A 82 0.40 1.00 -3.70
C ASN A 82 1.28 -0.23 -3.73
N LEU A 83 2.50 -0.13 -4.28
CA LEU A 83 3.46 -1.23 -4.31
C LEU A 83 3.92 -1.61 -2.90
N ILE A 84 4.19 -0.64 -2.04
CA ILE A 84 4.55 -0.89 -0.64
C ILE A 84 3.39 -1.54 0.11
N ALA A 85 2.17 -1.01 -0.01
CA ALA A 85 0.98 -1.59 0.62
C ALA A 85 0.79 -3.06 0.21
N LEU A 86 0.84 -3.35 -1.09
CA LEU A 86 0.75 -4.71 -1.60
C LEU A 86 1.87 -5.60 -1.06
N GLY A 87 3.12 -5.12 -1.09
CA GLY A 87 4.28 -5.85 -0.59
C GLY A 87 4.19 -6.17 0.90
N LEU A 88 3.80 -5.20 1.74
CA LEU A 88 3.64 -5.41 3.18
C LEU A 88 2.50 -6.40 3.49
N LEU A 89 1.36 -6.29 2.80
CA LEU A 89 0.24 -7.20 2.99
C LEU A 89 0.56 -8.62 2.51
N ALA A 90 1.32 -8.76 1.42
CA ALA A 90 1.78 -10.05 0.93
C ALA A 90 2.74 -10.71 1.94
N LYS A 91 3.72 -9.95 2.44
CA LYS A 91 4.72 -10.41 3.42
C LYS A 91 4.14 -10.70 4.80
N TYR A 92 3.15 -9.94 5.26
CA TYR A 92 2.62 -10.00 6.62
C TYR A 92 1.10 -10.25 6.64
N PRO A 93 0.65 -11.53 6.63
CA PRO A 93 -0.77 -11.90 6.54
C PRO A 93 -1.67 -11.28 7.60
N LYS A 94 -1.14 -11.02 8.81
CA LYS A 94 -1.92 -10.47 9.94
C LYS A 94 -2.60 -9.14 9.64
N TYR A 95 -2.07 -8.33 8.71
CA TYR A 95 -2.65 -7.02 8.36
C TYR A 95 -3.74 -7.09 7.29
N ARG A 96 -3.88 -8.21 6.57
CA ARG A 96 -4.82 -8.31 5.44
C ARG A 96 -6.26 -8.08 5.86
N LYS A 97 -6.68 -8.64 7.00
CA LYS A 97 -8.04 -8.43 7.51
C LYS A 97 -8.28 -6.96 7.89
N GLN A 98 -7.32 -6.33 8.56
CA GLN A 98 -7.42 -4.93 8.96
C GLN A 98 -7.59 -3.99 7.75
N VAL A 99 -6.89 -4.27 6.65
CA VAL A 99 -6.88 -3.38 5.47
C VAL A 99 -7.96 -3.74 4.46
N MET A 100 -8.29 -5.03 4.31
CA MET A 100 -9.04 -5.53 3.15
C MET A 100 -10.44 -6.05 3.46
N ALA A 101 -10.80 -6.30 4.74
CA ALA A 101 -12.03 -7.02 5.08
C ALA A 101 -13.31 -6.39 4.52
N ASP A 102 -13.33 -5.07 4.32
CA ASP A 102 -14.50 -4.34 3.80
C ASP A 102 -14.78 -4.61 2.31
N PHE A 103 -13.83 -5.19 1.57
CA PHE A 103 -13.96 -5.36 0.12
C PHE A 103 -13.40 -6.64 -0.46
N PHE A 104 -12.59 -7.35 0.30
CA PHE A 104 -12.01 -8.60 -0.11
C PHE A 104 -11.92 -9.49 1.12
N LYS A 105 -12.35 -10.75 0.98
CA LYS A 105 -12.18 -11.75 2.02
C LYS A 105 -10.86 -12.49 1.77
N PRO A 106 -9.78 -12.19 2.52
CA PRO A 106 -8.50 -12.87 2.34
C PRO A 106 -8.67 -14.36 2.62
N GLY A 107 -8.08 -15.20 1.78
CA GLY A 107 -8.00 -16.64 1.98
C GLY A 107 -6.88 -17.02 2.95
N ASP A 108 -6.55 -18.31 2.97
CA ASP A 108 -5.53 -18.89 3.86
C ASP A 108 -4.11 -18.80 3.30
N LEU A 109 -3.87 -17.93 2.31
CA LEU A 109 -2.53 -17.69 1.76
C LEU A 109 -1.57 -17.35 2.90
N GLY A 110 -0.45 -18.06 2.97
CA GLY A 110 0.60 -17.79 3.96
C GLY A 110 1.33 -16.47 3.70
N ALA A 111 2.43 -16.26 4.43
CA ALA A 111 3.35 -15.18 4.10
C ALA A 111 3.98 -15.43 2.72
N VAL A 112 4.04 -14.38 1.90
CA VAL A 112 4.64 -14.43 0.56
C VAL A 112 6.02 -13.79 0.60
N THR A 113 7.00 -14.43 -0.01
CA THR A 113 8.32 -13.83 -0.23
C THR A 113 8.18 -12.71 -1.25
N VAL A 114 8.51 -11.48 -0.84
CA VAL A 114 8.44 -10.30 -1.69
C VAL A 114 9.84 -9.88 -2.10
N VAL A 115 10.04 -9.71 -3.41
CA VAL A 115 11.26 -9.15 -4.00
C VAL A 115 10.88 -7.86 -4.70
N ALA A 116 11.62 -6.79 -4.43
CA ALA A 116 11.41 -5.48 -5.01
C ALA A 116 12.62 -5.07 -5.85
N PHE A 117 12.35 -4.47 -7.01
CA PHE A 117 13.37 -3.89 -7.87
C PHE A 117 12.95 -2.46 -8.20
N SER A 118 13.83 -1.51 -7.96
CA SER A 118 13.66 -0.12 -8.34
C SER A 118 14.54 0.21 -9.53
N GLY A 119 13.99 0.93 -10.50
CA GLY A 119 14.70 1.38 -11.69
C GLY A 119 13.99 2.57 -12.30
N ARG A 120 14.76 3.54 -12.81
CA ARG A 120 14.22 4.66 -13.57
C ARG A 120 14.41 4.37 -15.05
N LYS A 121 13.35 4.51 -15.84
CA LYS A 121 13.47 4.57 -17.30
C LYS A 121 14.19 5.88 -17.63
N THR A 122 15.49 5.83 -17.81
CA THR A 122 16.26 6.90 -18.44
C THR A 122 16.12 6.75 -19.94
N SER A 123 15.60 7.76 -20.61
CA SER A 123 15.60 7.79 -22.07
C SER A 123 17.06 7.84 -22.54
N THR A 124 17.54 6.74 -23.07
CA THR A 124 18.73 6.68 -23.94
C THR A 124 18.25 6.15 -25.28
#